data_AF-A0A9C6DQJ8-F1
#
_entry.id   AF-A0A9C6DQJ8-F1
#
_cell.length_a   1.000
_cell.length_b   1.000
_cell.length_c   1.000
_cell.angle_alpha   90.00
_cell.angle_beta   90.00
_cell.angle_gamma   90.00
#
_symmetry.space_group_name_H-M   'P 1'
#
loop_
_entity.id
_entity.type
_entity.pdbx_description
1 polymer ?
#
loop_
_entity_poly.entity_id
_entity_poly.type
_entity_poly.pdbx_seq_one_letter_code
_entity_poly.pdbx_strand_id
1 'polypeptide(L)'
;MSAEQVLAASNSTEGAIVAARTSNYEGFAISLWGRFPVLVFLNHVVHGRSVPVGKITMERPLCGTYFCNFWFRYEIVCEENPFVSTSEKWGVNEEIDKRYWGKFKAFKEYVNTFNLAEFDYTALAKSNYVFMRWQRDALINHMADLENFPFSRFYYVCLTKTTGDIEAYYYDENSALHHTIDVKLIS
;
A
#
# COMPACT_ATOMS: atom_id res chain seq x y z
N MET A 1 32.69 -26.68 15.82
CA MET A 1 33.26 -25.40 15.34
C MET A 1 32.25 -24.31 15.65
N SER A 2 32.71 -23.29 16.39
CA SER A 2 31.91 -22.21 16.99
C SER A 2 31.47 -21.17 15.95
N ALA A 3 30.37 -20.47 16.24
CA ALA A 3 29.64 -19.53 15.38
C ALA A 3 30.35 -18.19 15.06
N GLU A 4 31.67 -18.09 15.24
CA GLU A 4 32.42 -16.84 15.12
C GLU A 4 33.23 -16.69 13.82
N GLN A 5 33.15 -17.64 12.88
CA GLN A 5 33.98 -17.63 11.66
C GLN A 5 33.27 -17.33 10.34
N VAL A 6 32.00 -16.90 10.36
CA VAL A 6 31.31 -16.42 9.13
C VAL A 6 31.17 -14.90 9.11
N LEU A 7 31.60 -14.21 10.19
CA LEU A 7 31.64 -12.75 10.30
C LEU A 7 32.87 -12.15 9.57
N ALA A 8 33.04 -12.41 8.27
CA ALA A 8 34.19 -11.85 7.54
C ALA A 8 34.01 -11.66 6.01
N ALA A 9 32.82 -11.81 5.44
CA ALA A 9 32.67 -11.65 3.98
C ALA A 9 31.33 -11.03 3.56
N SER A 10 31.21 -9.71 3.72
CA SER A 10 30.69 -8.78 2.69
C SER A 10 30.44 -7.39 3.30
N ASN A 11 31.53 -6.64 3.45
CA ASN A 11 31.45 -5.18 3.64
C ASN A 11 30.95 -4.54 2.33
N SER A 12 29.66 -4.24 2.25
CA SER A 12 29.12 -3.15 1.43
C SER A 12 27.79 -2.67 2.02
N THR A 13 27.87 -2.01 3.17
CA THR A 13 26.69 -1.51 3.92
C THR A 13 26.56 0.01 3.86
N GLU A 14 26.89 0.61 2.71
CA GLU A 14 26.46 1.97 2.38
C GLU A 14 25.20 1.88 1.49
N GLY A 15 24.02 1.96 2.11
CA GLY A 15 22.75 2.09 1.36
C GLY A 15 21.53 1.42 1.97
N ALA A 16 21.68 0.53 2.96
CA ALA A 16 20.54 -0.11 3.61
C ALA A 16 20.01 0.78 4.75
N ILE A 17 19.03 1.63 4.43
CA ILE A 17 18.26 2.36 5.45
C ILE A 17 17.62 1.33 6.39
N VAL A 18 18.11 1.33 7.62
CA VAL A 18 17.59 0.62 8.79
C VAL A 18 16.12 1.04 9.01
N ALA A 19 15.16 0.12 8.85
CA ALA A 19 13.76 0.36 9.24
C ALA A 19 13.10 -0.92 9.76
N ALA A 20 13.43 -1.29 11.01
CA ALA A 20 12.63 -2.18 11.84
C ALA A 20 11.53 -1.38 12.58
N ARG A 21 10.73 -0.59 11.84
CA ARG A 21 9.71 0.30 12.43
C ARG A 21 8.34 -0.10 11.93
N THR A 22 7.49 -0.52 12.85
CA THR A 22 6.04 -0.50 12.66
C THR A 22 5.57 0.96 12.67
N SER A 23 4.80 1.36 11.66
CA SER A 23 4.25 2.71 11.57
C SER A 23 2.74 2.68 11.71
N ASN A 24 2.21 3.53 12.60
CA ASN A 24 0.78 3.73 12.78
C ASN A 24 0.36 5.03 12.09
N TYR A 25 -0.78 5.00 11.43
CA TYR A 25 -1.35 6.15 10.75
C TYR A 25 -2.81 6.31 11.15
N GLU A 26 -3.28 7.55 11.23
CA GLU A 26 -4.68 7.88 11.50
C GLU A 26 -5.21 8.92 10.52
N GLY A 27 -6.50 8.87 10.27
CA GLY A 27 -7.17 9.83 9.40
C GLY A 27 -8.55 9.34 9.04
N PHE A 28 -8.91 9.46 7.77
CA PHE A 28 -10.27 9.23 7.33
C PHE A 28 -10.36 8.38 6.07
N ALA A 29 -11.32 7.47 6.08
CA ALA A 29 -11.83 6.78 4.92
C ALA A 29 -13.07 7.51 4.42
N ILE A 30 -13.19 7.76 3.12
CA ILE A 30 -14.32 8.45 2.50
C ILE A 30 -14.94 7.53 1.47
N SER A 31 -16.24 7.27 1.55
CA SER A 31 -17.00 6.49 0.56
C SER A 31 -18.38 7.12 0.34
N LEU A 32 -19.22 6.47 -0.48
CA LEU A 32 -20.64 6.83 -0.64
C LEU A 32 -21.43 6.86 0.68
N TRP A 33 -20.99 6.14 1.71
CA TRP A 33 -21.68 6.08 2.99
C TRP A 33 -21.25 7.17 3.97
N GLY A 34 -20.28 8.01 3.59
CA GLY A 34 -19.78 9.10 4.41
C GLY A 34 -18.28 9.00 4.69
N ARG A 35 -17.87 9.71 5.76
CA ARG A 35 -16.48 9.85 6.19
C ARG A 35 -16.32 9.18 7.55
N PHE A 36 -15.40 8.21 7.63
CA PHE A 36 -15.20 7.36 8.80
C PHE A 36 -13.76 7.46 9.29
N PRO A 37 -13.51 7.50 10.62
CA PRO A 37 -12.17 7.38 11.15
C PRO A 37 -11.54 6.04 10.73
N VAL A 38 -10.26 6.08 10.35
CA VAL A 38 -9.50 4.89 9.97
C VAL A 38 -8.10 4.91 10.58
N LEU A 39 -7.68 3.75 11.06
CA LEU A 39 -6.32 3.49 11.53
C LEU A 39 -5.66 2.51 10.57
N VAL A 40 -4.45 2.85 10.13
CA VAL A 40 -3.61 1.99 9.30
C VAL A 40 -2.34 1.65 10.05
N PHE A 41 -2.02 0.36 10.08
CA PHE A 41 -0.77 -0.15 10.61
C PHE A 41 0.03 -0.76 9.45
N LEU A 42 1.28 -0.35 9.27
CA LEU A 42 2.21 -0.94 8.32
C LEU A 42 3.34 -1.62 9.07
N ASN A 43 3.53 -2.93 8.83
CA ASN A 43 4.67 -3.66 9.34
C ASN A 43 5.69 -3.91 8.22
N HIS A 44 6.89 -3.40 8.43
CA HIS A 44 8.00 -3.58 7.51
C HIS A 44 9.03 -4.51 8.17
N VAL A 45 9.22 -5.71 7.62
CA VAL A 45 10.31 -6.59 8.06
C VAL A 45 11.23 -6.83 6.87
N VAL A 46 12.40 -6.18 6.92
CA VAL A 46 13.53 -6.42 6.02
C VAL A 46 14.40 -7.50 6.64
N HIS A 47 14.90 -8.42 5.82
CA HIS A 47 15.75 -9.60 6.13
C HIS A 47 15.02 -10.96 6.14
N GLY A 48 14.23 -11.23 5.09
CA GLY A 48 14.43 -12.48 4.36
C GLY A 48 13.22 -13.40 4.14
N ARG A 49 12.11 -13.27 4.87
CA ARG A 49 10.90 -14.12 4.65
C ARG A 49 9.56 -13.49 5.09
N SER A 50 9.51 -12.18 5.27
CA SER A 50 8.28 -11.55 5.76
C SER A 50 7.52 -10.91 4.62
N VAL A 51 6.26 -11.31 4.48
CA VAL A 51 5.32 -10.69 3.56
C VAL A 51 4.98 -9.30 4.11
N PRO A 52 5.09 -8.23 3.32
CA PRO A 52 4.64 -6.89 3.71
C PRO A 52 3.16 -6.93 4.04
N VAL A 53 2.83 -6.79 5.34
CA VAL A 53 1.46 -6.89 5.85
C VAL A 53 1.12 -5.61 6.59
N GLY A 54 -0.09 -5.12 6.35
CA GLY A 54 -0.68 -4.05 7.13
C GLY A 54 -2.07 -4.42 7.62
N LYS A 55 -2.58 -3.60 8.55
CA LYS A 55 -3.94 -3.71 9.09
C LYS A 55 -4.67 -2.41 8.88
N ILE A 56 -5.91 -2.50 8.40
CA ILE A 56 -6.83 -1.37 8.40
C ILE A 56 -7.89 -1.63 9.47
N THR A 57 -8.20 -0.62 10.28
CA THR A 57 -9.31 -0.62 11.23
C THR A 57 -10.16 0.60 10.93
N MET A 58 -11.44 0.41 10.63
CA MET A 58 -12.39 1.50 10.32
C MET A 58 -13.74 1.23 10.97
N GLU A 59 -14.52 2.28 11.19
CA GLU A 59 -15.91 2.12 11.61
C GLU A 59 -16.75 1.53 10.46
N ARG A 60 -17.67 0.59 10.78
CA ARG A 60 -18.52 -0.01 9.75
C ARG A 60 -19.53 1.04 9.24
N PRO A 61 -19.59 1.28 7.92
CA PRO A 61 -20.65 2.08 7.34
C PRO A 61 -22.02 1.47 7.71
N LEU A 62 -22.99 2.32 8.09
CA LEU A 62 -24.40 1.97 8.39
C LEU A 62 -24.75 1.41 9.78
N CYS A 63 -23.80 1.05 10.65
CA CYS A 63 -24.15 0.45 11.96
C CYS A 63 -23.59 1.20 13.18
N GLY A 64 -22.57 2.06 13.02
CA GLY A 64 -22.08 3.01 14.05
C GLY A 64 -21.51 2.40 15.35
N THR A 65 -21.66 1.10 15.54
CA THR A 65 -21.39 0.38 16.80
C THR A 65 -20.37 -0.73 16.64
N TYR A 66 -19.96 -1.02 15.40
CA TYR A 66 -19.01 -2.09 15.07
C TYR A 66 -17.87 -1.56 14.22
N PHE A 67 -16.65 -1.96 14.57
CA PHE A 67 -15.45 -1.74 13.75
C PHE A 67 -15.26 -2.90 12.76
N CYS A 68 -14.78 -2.57 11.56
CA CYS A 68 -14.27 -3.52 10.58
C CYS A 68 -12.74 -3.45 10.58
N ASN A 69 -12.09 -4.60 10.71
CA ASN A 69 -10.64 -4.71 10.66
C ASN A 69 -10.21 -5.93 9.85
N PHE A 70 -9.29 -5.70 8.92
CA PHE A 70 -8.77 -6.72 8.02
C PHE A 70 -7.26 -6.54 7.82
N TRP A 71 -6.56 -7.66 7.60
CA TRP A 71 -5.18 -7.65 7.15
C TRP A 71 -5.13 -7.45 5.63
N PHE A 72 -4.09 -6.79 5.17
CA PHE A 72 -3.77 -6.66 3.76
C PHE A 72 -2.29 -6.92 3.52
N ARG A 73 -1.97 -7.46 2.36
CA ARG A 73 -0.62 -7.45 1.81
C ARG A 73 -0.42 -6.21 0.98
N TYR A 74 0.80 -5.70 0.92
CA TYR A 74 1.11 -4.59 0.03
C TYR A 74 2.32 -4.83 -0.85
N GLU A 75 2.29 -4.32 -2.06
CA GLU A 75 3.41 -4.37 -3.00
C GLU A 75 3.91 -2.97 -3.25
N ILE A 76 5.19 -2.73 -3.00
CA ILE A 76 5.85 -1.48 -3.35
C ILE A 76 6.13 -1.49 -4.84
N VAL A 77 5.88 -0.39 -5.52
CA VAL A 77 6.23 -0.24 -6.94
C VAL A 77 7.75 -0.18 -7.08
N CYS A 78 8.30 -1.13 -7.83
CA CYS A 78 9.73 -1.31 -8.09
C CYS A 78 9.94 -2.06 -9.42
N GLU A 79 11.17 -2.39 -9.76
CA GLU A 79 11.51 -3.12 -10.99
C GLU A 79 10.80 -4.49 -11.06
N GLU A 80 10.72 -5.20 -9.92
CA GLU A 80 10.02 -6.49 -9.83
C GLU A 80 8.50 -6.37 -9.77
N ASN A 81 7.98 -5.20 -9.38
CA ASN A 81 6.55 -4.90 -9.27
C ASN A 81 6.25 -3.55 -9.94
N PRO A 82 6.29 -3.47 -11.28
CA PRO A 82 6.24 -2.22 -12.01
C PRO A 82 4.91 -1.46 -11.85
N PHE A 83 4.85 -0.21 -12.33
CA PHE A 83 3.59 0.56 -12.32
C PHE A 83 2.49 -0.11 -13.14
N VAL A 84 2.87 -0.70 -14.29
CA VAL A 84 1.96 -1.47 -15.15
C VAL A 84 1.66 -2.82 -14.49
N SER A 85 0.40 -3.00 -14.15
CA SER A 85 -0.12 -4.19 -13.49
C SER A 85 -0.52 -5.25 -14.54
N THR A 86 -0.34 -6.53 -14.22
CA THR A 86 -0.80 -7.62 -15.10
C THR A 86 -2.27 -7.93 -14.86
N SER A 87 -3.01 -8.24 -15.93
CA SER A 87 -4.41 -8.66 -15.86
C SER A 87 -4.58 -9.93 -15.02
N GLU A 88 -3.61 -10.85 -15.07
CA GLU A 88 -3.61 -12.10 -14.30
C GLU A 88 -3.53 -11.86 -12.78
N LYS A 89 -2.75 -10.87 -12.35
CA LYS A 89 -2.52 -10.62 -10.91
C LYS A 89 -3.54 -9.66 -10.31
N TRP A 90 -3.86 -8.59 -11.03
CA TRP A 90 -4.64 -7.48 -10.51
C TRP A 90 -5.99 -7.30 -11.22
N GLY A 91 -6.22 -7.96 -12.35
CA GLY A 91 -7.44 -7.80 -13.14
C GLY A 91 -7.55 -6.43 -13.81
N VAL A 92 -6.44 -5.72 -13.99
CA VAL A 92 -6.40 -4.38 -14.60
C VAL A 92 -5.46 -4.33 -15.79
N ASN A 93 -5.56 -3.25 -16.57
CA ASN A 93 -4.71 -2.95 -17.72
C ASN A 93 -4.02 -1.59 -17.57
N GLU A 94 -3.13 -1.27 -18.50
CA GLU A 94 -2.36 -0.01 -18.49
C GLU A 94 -3.24 1.25 -18.44
N GLU A 95 -4.40 1.26 -19.12
CA GLU A 95 -5.30 2.41 -19.12
C GLU A 95 -5.88 2.68 -17.73
N ILE A 96 -6.25 1.62 -17.00
CA ILE A 96 -6.72 1.71 -15.61
C ILE A 96 -5.59 2.17 -14.70
N ASP A 97 -4.38 1.61 -14.84
CA ASP A 97 -3.22 2.04 -14.06
C ASP A 97 -2.94 3.54 -14.29
N LYS A 98 -2.90 3.99 -15.54
CA LYS A 98 -2.73 5.40 -15.88
C LYS A 98 -3.78 6.29 -15.23
N ARG A 99 -5.05 5.85 -15.24
CA ARG A 99 -6.16 6.58 -14.64
C ARG A 99 -6.05 6.67 -13.12
N TYR A 100 -5.67 5.59 -12.43
CA TYR A 100 -5.61 5.55 -10.97
C TYR A 100 -4.33 6.17 -10.42
N TRP A 101 -3.17 5.83 -10.99
CA TRP A 101 -1.92 6.49 -10.64
C TRP A 101 -1.98 7.99 -10.94
N GLY A 102 -2.62 8.39 -12.04
CA GLY A 102 -2.84 9.79 -12.42
C GLY A 102 -3.64 10.62 -11.41
N LYS A 103 -4.33 10.01 -10.43
CA LYS A 103 -5.00 10.75 -9.35
C LYS A 103 -4.00 11.37 -8.37
N PHE A 104 -2.84 10.75 -8.18
CA PHE A 104 -1.81 11.27 -7.28
C PHE A 104 -1.08 12.43 -7.93
N LYS A 105 -0.99 13.56 -7.22
CA LYS A 105 -0.16 14.69 -7.66
C LYS A 105 1.31 14.27 -7.86
N ALA A 106 1.79 13.36 -7.00
CA ALA A 106 3.12 12.78 -7.06
C ALA A 106 3.42 12.01 -8.35
N PHE A 107 2.40 11.51 -9.06
CA PHE A 107 2.58 10.71 -10.27
C PHE A 107 2.66 11.56 -11.55
N LYS A 108 2.38 12.86 -11.49
CA LYS A 108 2.30 13.72 -12.68
C LYS A 108 3.58 13.71 -13.53
N GLU A 109 4.74 13.57 -12.90
CA GLU A 109 6.03 13.48 -13.60
C GLU A 109 6.26 12.14 -14.32
N TYR A 110 5.54 11.08 -13.94
CA TYR A 110 5.70 9.73 -14.49
C TYR A 110 4.62 9.35 -15.52
N VAL A 111 3.58 10.18 -15.71
CA VAL A 111 2.39 9.85 -16.52
C VAL A 111 2.68 9.44 -17.96
N ASN A 112 3.80 9.89 -18.53
CA ASN A 112 4.21 9.60 -19.90
C ASN A 112 5.37 8.59 -20.00
N THR A 113 5.92 8.16 -18.87
CA THR A 113 7.13 7.31 -18.82
C THR A 113 6.94 6.02 -18.03
N PHE A 114 5.91 5.91 -17.19
CA PHE A 114 5.73 4.79 -16.25
C PHE A 114 5.62 3.40 -16.89
N ASN A 115 5.27 3.34 -18.18
CA ASN A 115 5.09 2.12 -18.97
C ASN A 115 6.30 1.80 -19.87
N LEU A 116 7.33 2.65 -19.88
CA LEU A 116 8.54 2.42 -20.65
C LEU A 116 9.39 1.32 -19.99
N ALA A 117 10.03 0.48 -20.81
CA ALA A 117 10.91 -0.58 -20.32
C ALA A 117 12.12 -0.01 -19.56
N GLU A 118 12.60 1.15 -19.99
CA GLU A 118 13.70 1.91 -19.40
C GLU A 118 13.29 2.86 -18.25
N PHE A 119 12.12 2.68 -17.63
CA PHE A 119 11.72 3.50 -16.48
C PHE A 119 12.72 3.36 -15.31
N ASP A 120 13.22 4.49 -14.81
CA ASP A 120 14.23 4.50 -13.75
C ASP A 120 13.62 4.29 -12.35
N TYR A 121 13.44 3.03 -11.97
CA TYR A 121 12.99 2.65 -10.63
C TYR A 121 14.01 3.00 -9.53
N THR A 122 15.29 3.19 -9.86
CA THR A 122 16.30 3.63 -8.89
C THR A 122 16.10 5.09 -8.52
N ALA A 123 15.78 5.95 -9.49
CA ALA A 123 15.38 7.33 -9.25
C ALA A 123 14.06 7.39 -8.45
N LEU A 124 13.07 6.56 -8.81
CA LEU A 124 11.82 6.46 -8.05
C LEU A 124 12.06 6.12 -6.58
N ALA A 125 12.92 5.12 -6.30
CA ALA A 125 13.24 4.70 -4.94
C ALA A 125 13.90 5.81 -4.11
N LYS A 126 14.65 6.72 -4.76
CA LYS A 126 15.27 7.90 -4.13
C LYS A 126 14.33 9.10 -4.00
N SER A 127 13.21 9.10 -4.70
CA SER A 127 12.22 10.20 -4.65
C SER A 127 11.58 10.35 -3.26
N ASN A 128 10.82 11.43 -3.07
CA ASN A 128 10.05 11.66 -1.84
C ASN A 128 8.80 10.78 -1.72
N TYR A 129 8.49 9.95 -2.72
CA TYR A 129 7.24 9.20 -2.78
C TYR A 129 7.49 7.69 -2.80
N VAL A 130 6.57 6.94 -2.20
CA VAL A 130 6.52 5.47 -2.29
C VAL A 130 5.14 5.10 -2.80
N PHE A 131 5.08 4.52 -4.00
CA PHE A 131 3.85 4.01 -4.58
C PHE A 131 3.66 2.55 -4.18
N MET A 132 2.43 2.16 -3.85
CA MET A 132 2.10 0.81 -3.42
C MET A 132 0.75 0.35 -3.94
N ARG A 133 0.53 -0.96 -4.00
CA ARG A 133 -0.78 -1.59 -4.14
C ARG A 133 -1.13 -2.37 -2.88
N TRP A 134 -2.29 -2.14 -2.27
CA TRP A 134 -2.73 -2.85 -1.05
C TRP A 134 -3.85 -3.82 -1.37
N GLN A 135 -3.61 -5.11 -1.19
CA GLN A 135 -4.58 -6.19 -1.43
C GLN A 135 -5.01 -6.81 -0.11
N ARG A 136 -6.31 -6.93 0.12
CA ARG A 136 -6.84 -7.63 1.29
C ARG A 136 -6.35 -9.08 1.31
N ASP A 137 -5.81 -9.54 2.44
CA ASP A 137 -5.28 -10.90 2.58
C ASP A 137 -6.29 -11.80 3.32
N ALA A 138 -6.50 -11.52 4.61
CA ALA A 138 -7.38 -12.30 5.47
C ALA A 138 -8.13 -11.41 6.46
N LEU A 139 -9.36 -11.78 6.81
CA LEU A 139 -10.15 -11.10 7.83
C LEU A 139 -9.73 -11.54 9.23
N ILE A 140 -9.65 -10.58 10.16
CA ILE A 140 -9.19 -10.83 11.54
C ILE A 140 -10.32 -11.35 12.43
N ASN A 141 -11.58 -11.16 12.04
CA ASN A 141 -12.70 -11.44 12.91
C ASN A 141 -13.72 -12.38 12.27
N HIS A 142 -14.27 -13.27 13.09
CA HIS A 142 -15.34 -14.23 12.76
C HIS A 142 -16.70 -13.58 12.47
N MET A 143 -16.72 -12.31 12.04
CA MET A 143 -17.97 -11.67 11.62
C MET A 143 -18.29 -12.17 10.21
N ALA A 144 -19.13 -13.21 10.17
CA ALA A 144 -19.61 -13.90 8.98
C ALA A 144 -20.19 -12.98 7.88
N ASP A 145 -20.56 -11.74 8.20
CA ASP A 145 -21.22 -10.83 7.26
C ASP A 145 -20.28 -9.96 6.41
N LEU A 146 -18.96 -10.16 6.50
CA LEU A 146 -17.97 -9.39 5.70
C LEU A 146 -17.52 -10.09 4.41
N GLU A 147 -18.01 -11.28 4.07
CA GLU A 147 -17.90 -11.79 2.69
C GLU A 147 -18.50 -10.80 1.69
N ASN A 148 -19.54 -10.08 2.10
CA ASN A 148 -20.17 -9.00 1.35
C ASN A 148 -19.49 -7.63 1.54
N PHE A 149 -18.30 -7.57 2.16
CA PHE A 149 -17.64 -6.28 2.37
C PHE A 149 -17.12 -5.72 1.04
N PRO A 150 -17.47 -4.46 0.70
CA PRO A 150 -17.31 -3.89 -0.63
C PRO A 150 -15.85 -3.75 -1.09
N PHE A 151 -14.88 -3.84 -0.16
CA PHE A 151 -13.45 -3.64 -0.45
C PHE A 151 -12.70 -4.96 -0.67
N SER A 152 -13.13 -5.74 -1.67
CA SER A 152 -12.59 -7.06 -2.01
C SER A 152 -11.42 -7.05 -3.01
N ARG A 153 -11.18 -5.93 -3.68
CA ARG A 153 -10.13 -5.77 -4.69
C ARG A 153 -8.85 -5.24 -4.04
N PHE A 154 -8.41 -4.04 -4.40
CA PHE A 154 -7.17 -3.45 -3.90
C PHE A 154 -7.19 -1.93 -3.95
N TYR A 155 -6.20 -1.33 -3.32
CA TYR A 155 -5.98 0.12 -3.35
C TYR A 155 -4.72 0.45 -4.12
N TYR A 156 -4.79 1.51 -4.92
CA TYR A 156 -3.62 2.26 -5.34
C TYR A 156 -3.24 3.22 -4.23
N VAL A 157 -1.95 3.32 -3.89
CA VAL A 157 -1.50 4.04 -2.69
C VAL A 157 -0.24 4.85 -2.97
N CYS A 158 -0.15 6.05 -2.39
CA CYS A 158 1.04 6.89 -2.37
C CYS A 158 1.35 7.31 -0.93
N LEU A 159 2.58 7.07 -0.48
CA LEU A 159 3.14 7.57 0.78
C LEU A 159 4.14 8.68 0.48
N THR A 160 3.99 9.82 1.14
CA THR A 160 4.99 10.92 1.11
C THR A 160 5.97 10.72 2.26
N LYS A 161 7.25 10.46 1.97
CA LYS A 161 8.27 10.11 2.98
C LYS A 161 8.53 11.22 3.99
N THR A 162 8.50 12.47 3.56
CA THR A 162 8.80 13.64 4.40
C THR A 162 7.71 13.95 5.41
N THR A 163 6.43 13.81 5.04
CA THR A 163 5.30 14.10 5.93
C THR A 163 4.71 12.86 6.60
N GLY A 164 4.92 11.68 6.02
CA GLY A 164 4.26 10.45 6.43
C GLY A 164 2.79 10.40 6.01
N ASP A 165 2.34 11.28 5.11
CA ASP A 165 0.97 11.26 4.59
C ASP A 165 0.78 10.09 3.62
N ILE A 166 -0.32 9.37 3.76
CA ILE A 166 -0.75 8.32 2.85
C ILE A 166 -2.08 8.71 2.21
N GLU A 167 -2.09 8.69 0.89
CA GLU A 167 -3.28 8.80 0.04
C GLU A 167 -3.54 7.43 -0.62
N ALA A 168 -4.77 6.93 -0.58
CA ALA A 168 -5.13 5.69 -1.22
C ALA A 168 -6.48 5.77 -1.93
N TYR A 169 -6.56 5.16 -3.11
CA TYR A 169 -7.77 5.05 -3.92
C TYR A 169 -8.13 3.60 -4.13
N TYR A 170 -9.31 3.21 -3.67
CA TYR A 170 -9.86 1.88 -3.91
C TYR A 170 -10.22 1.71 -5.38
N TYR A 171 -9.84 0.56 -5.95
CA TYR A 171 -10.25 0.16 -7.30
C TYR A 171 -11.27 -0.97 -7.24
N ASP A 172 -12.36 -0.81 -7.97
CA ASP A 172 -13.24 -1.90 -8.40
C ASP A 172 -13.66 -1.71 -9.87
N GLU A 173 -14.10 -2.79 -10.51
CA GLU A 173 -14.50 -2.81 -11.92
C GLU A 173 -15.57 -1.75 -12.23
N ASN A 174 -16.52 -1.54 -11.32
CA ASN A 174 -17.60 -0.57 -11.48
C ASN A 174 -17.21 0.85 -11.04
N SER A 175 -16.04 1.03 -10.41
CA SER A 175 -15.61 2.29 -9.77
C SER A 175 -16.65 2.87 -8.81
N ALA A 176 -17.61 2.06 -8.35
CA ALA A 176 -18.87 2.53 -7.79
C ALA A 176 -18.70 3.02 -6.35
N LEU A 177 -17.69 2.50 -5.66
CA LEU A 177 -17.52 2.72 -4.23
C LEU A 177 -16.86 4.07 -3.93
N HIS A 178 -16.17 4.66 -4.91
CA HIS A 178 -15.44 5.93 -4.79
C HIS A 178 -14.68 6.06 -3.47
N HIS A 179 -14.09 4.95 -3.00
CA HIS A 179 -13.55 4.87 -1.65
C HIS A 179 -12.10 5.34 -1.61
N THR A 180 -11.80 6.29 -0.73
CA THR A 180 -10.46 6.84 -0.51
C THR A 180 -10.05 6.71 0.95
N ILE A 181 -8.74 6.66 1.19
CA ILE A 181 -8.17 6.71 2.54
C ILE A 181 -7.10 7.79 2.53
N ASP A 182 -7.21 8.73 3.46
CA ASP A 182 -6.27 9.81 3.68
C ASP A 182 -5.84 9.79 5.15
N VAL A 183 -4.62 9.38 5.42
CA VAL A 183 -4.08 9.18 6.78
C VAL A 183 -2.70 9.80 6.95
N LYS A 184 -2.37 10.14 8.18
CA LYS A 184 -1.10 10.76 8.57
C LYS A 184 -0.37 9.90 9.59
N LEU A 185 0.96 9.95 9.57
CA LEU A 185 1.78 9.25 10.54
C LEU A 185 1.49 9.77 11.96
N ILE A 186 1.26 8.84 12.88
CA ILE A 186 1.15 9.14 14.30
C ILE A 186 2.58 9.22 14.85
N SER A 187 3.01 10.43 15.21
CA SER A 187 4.33 10.74 15.78
C SER A 187 4.42 10.43 17.27
#